data_AF-A0A9W7M4J5-F1
#
_entry.id   AF-A0A9W7M4J5-F1
#
_cell.length_a   1.000
_cell.length_b   1.000
_cell.length_c   1.000
_cell.angle_alpha   90.00
_cell.angle_beta   90.00
_cell.angle_gamma   90.00
#
_symmetry.space_group_name_H-M   'P 1'
#
loop_
_entity.id
_entity.type
_entity.pdbx_description
1 polymer ?
#
loop_
_entity_poly.entity_id
_entity_poly.type
_entity_poly.pdbx_seq_one_letter_code
_entity_poly.pdbx_strand_id
1 'polypeptide(L)'
;MVVRLIRAKYYPTSDFLNARLGSNPSLIWKSIWSARGLLEMGLRWKVGCGRSISMWNDFWLPDWIPRLVSSLPVSGISNVADLIDTLSGSWKTDLILNSFSTHDAEVILSIPLPSCYQYDVLVWCGEHTGIYTARSGYRRLLDSTGTPPIESNLYRKVWQSQCPAKMNIQCWKFIKNFVPTRTNLCFRKLAADPLCNKCFQAPEDVIHVICDCFYAKQLWSALWIREPTNAIYLSFREWLEEVFNINGIQNTQEIITTIYALWFARNKLVFEGIITRVEEIITYVKGYCLDLQLTQSSLSPGSTQVTVRWRPPIAPAVKINVDASFYLATNSANMGIVIRDSEDFILGAKCSKMECISSCFAAEAYAVVHGLRLAADLGFRHVVVEGDSLSVIEKLKSGLDDRLDISAIVWNAQMLAQNFRTCTFSFIPRNGNFPVHAMAKESFNFSSERVWVEEAPDAVVHLAAEDRRWIDPP
;
A
#
# COMPACT_ATOMS: atom_id res chain seq x y z
N MET A 1 -17.12 -2.34 19.18
CA MET A 1 -18.01 -1.62 20.12
C MET A 1 -18.29 -0.18 19.67
N VAL A 2 -17.25 0.66 19.49
CA VAL A 2 -17.41 2.09 19.12
C VAL A 2 -18.19 2.32 17.82
N VAL A 3 -17.90 1.57 16.76
CA VAL A 3 -18.60 1.70 15.46
C VAL A 3 -20.11 1.47 15.58
N ARG A 4 -20.53 0.44 16.34
CA ARG A 4 -21.96 0.14 16.56
C ARG A 4 -22.68 1.27 17.28
N LEU A 5 -22.01 1.87 18.27
CA LEU A 5 -22.55 3.00 19.04
C LEU A 5 -22.69 4.27 18.17
N ILE A 6 -21.67 4.57 17.36
CA ILE A 6 -21.72 5.69 16.42
C ILE A 6 -22.85 5.50 15.41
N ARG A 7 -22.99 4.31 14.82
CA ARG A 7 -24.08 3.98 13.90
C ARG A 7 -25.44 4.18 14.56
N ALA A 8 -25.68 3.55 15.71
CA ALA A 8 -26.95 3.65 16.42
C ALA A 8 -27.33 5.10 16.77
N LYS A 9 -26.34 5.95 17.08
CA LYS A 9 -26.58 7.35 17.45
C LYS A 9 -26.76 8.29 16.25
N TYR A 10 -25.96 8.15 15.20
CA TYR A 10 -25.85 9.16 14.15
C TYR A 10 -26.44 8.75 12.80
N TYR A 11 -26.53 7.45 12.51
CA TYR A 11 -27.12 6.92 11.26
C TYR A 11 -27.76 5.55 11.49
N PRO A 12 -28.82 5.46 12.32
CA PRO A 12 -29.41 4.17 12.69
C PRO A 12 -30.07 3.45 11.50
N THR A 13 -30.64 4.21 10.56
CA THR A 13 -31.43 3.72 9.43
C THR A 13 -30.75 3.89 8.08
N SER A 14 -29.55 4.47 8.03
CA SER A 14 -28.77 4.67 6.80
C SER A 14 -27.38 4.06 6.92
N ASP A 15 -26.58 4.19 5.87
CA ASP A 15 -25.14 3.96 5.91
C ASP A 15 -24.37 5.25 6.28
N PHE A 16 -23.04 5.11 6.39
CA PHE A 16 -22.13 6.20 6.75
C PHE A 16 -22.01 7.27 5.66
N LEU A 17 -22.04 6.91 4.38
CA LEU A 17 -21.91 7.86 3.27
C LEU A 17 -23.15 8.77 3.22
N ASN A 18 -24.32 8.21 3.48
CA ASN A 18 -25.58 8.95 3.55
C ASN A 18 -25.86 9.61 4.92
N ALA A 19 -24.96 9.44 5.90
CA ALA A 19 -25.15 9.99 7.23
C ALA A 19 -25.08 11.54 7.22
N ARG A 20 -26.03 12.19 7.90
CA ARG A 20 -26.03 13.65 8.08
C ARG A 20 -25.20 14.04 9.30
N LEU A 21 -24.59 15.23 9.27
CA LEU A 21 -23.83 15.74 10.42
C LEU A 21 -24.74 15.96 11.67
N GLY A 22 -25.97 16.42 11.45
CA GLY A 22 -26.94 16.70 12.52
C GLY A 22 -26.69 18.06 13.20
N SER A 23 -27.61 18.45 14.08
CA SER A 23 -27.61 19.77 14.74
C SER A 23 -26.67 19.86 15.96
N ASN A 24 -26.47 18.76 16.70
CA ASN A 24 -25.59 18.73 17.88
C ASN A 24 -24.61 17.54 17.85
N PRO A 25 -23.57 17.60 17.00
CA PRO A 25 -22.67 16.48 16.81
C PRO A 25 -21.52 16.51 17.82
N SER A 26 -21.15 15.34 18.33
CA SER A 26 -19.96 15.21 19.19
C SER A 26 -18.69 15.53 18.38
N LEU A 27 -17.62 15.95 19.06
CA LEU A 27 -16.34 16.22 18.39
C LEU A 27 -15.84 15.00 17.60
N ILE A 28 -15.95 13.81 18.17
CA ILE A 28 -15.57 12.54 17.52
C ILE A 28 -16.37 12.36 16.22
N TRP A 29 -17.69 12.57 16.26
CA TRP A 29 -18.53 12.43 15.06
C TRP A 29 -18.21 13.50 14.01
N LYS A 30 -17.99 14.76 14.41
CA LYS A 30 -17.54 15.81 13.47
C LYS A 30 -16.26 15.41 12.75
N SER A 31 -15.27 14.88 13.46
CA SER A 31 -14.00 14.43 12.87
C SER A 31 -14.19 13.22 11.94
N ILE A 32 -14.95 12.21 12.34
CA ILE A 32 -15.21 11.03 11.48
C ILE A 32 -16.00 11.45 10.24
N TRP A 33 -17.05 12.24 10.40
CA TRP A 33 -17.88 12.73 9.30
C TRP A 33 -17.06 13.60 8.33
N SER A 34 -16.09 14.38 8.82
CA SER A 34 -15.20 15.16 7.94
C SER A 34 -14.34 14.30 7.01
N ALA A 35 -14.04 13.05 7.40
CA ALA A 35 -13.30 12.11 6.55
C ALA A 35 -14.19 11.46 5.47
N ARG A 36 -15.50 11.70 5.47
CA ARG A 36 -16.44 11.13 4.48
C ARG A 36 -16.10 11.58 3.06
N GLY A 37 -15.77 12.85 2.87
CA GLY A 37 -15.40 13.38 1.55
C GLY A 37 -14.19 12.65 0.94
N LEU A 38 -13.20 12.29 1.76
CA LEU A 38 -12.07 11.47 1.31
C LEU A 38 -12.51 10.08 0.82
N LEU A 39 -13.48 9.47 1.51
CA LEU A 39 -14.03 8.19 1.08
C LEU A 39 -14.82 8.32 -0.23
N GLU A 40 -15.68 9.34 -0.34
CA GLU A 40 -16.44 9.63 -1.58
C GLU A 40 -15.52 9.84 -2.79
N MET A 41 -14.36 10.49 -2.59
CA MET A 41 -13.35 10.70 -3.64
C MET A 41 -12.59 9.44 -4.07
N GLY A 42 -12.67 8.35 -3.31
CA GLY A 42 -11.82 7.18 -3.53
C GLY A 42 -12.50 5.83 -3.44
N LEU A 43 -13.80 5.80 -3.17
CA LEU A 43 -14.61 4.60 -3.25
C LEU A 43 -15.19 4.46 -4.66
N ARG A 44 -15.23 3.21 -5.12
CA ARG A 44 -16.00 2.80 -6.30
C ARG A 44 -16.68 1.48 -6.02
N TRP A 45 -17.72 1.18 -6.78
CA TRP A 45 -18.31 -0.15 -6.82
C TRP A 45 -17.43 -1.08 -7.64
N LYS A 46 -17.27 -2.29 -7.13
CA LYS A 46 -16.79 -3.43 -7.87
C LYS A 46 -18.01 -4.26 -8.28
N VAL A 47 -18.07 -4.56 -9.58
CA VAL A 47 -19.16 -5.31 -10.18
C VAL A 47 -19.15 -6.76 -9.70
N GLY A 48 -20.23 -7.18 -9.06
CA GLY A 48 -20.57 -8.58 -8.84
C GLY A 48 -21.72 -8.96 -9.76
N CYS A 49 -22.96 -8.83 -9.27
CA CYS A 49 -24.16 -9.08 -10.05
C CYS A 49 -24.69 -7.85 -10.82
N GLY A 50 -24.16 -6.66 -10.52
CA GLY A 50 -24.47 -5.39 -11.17
C GLY A 50 -25.85 -4.79 -10.84
N ARG A 51 -26.64 -5.43 -9.96
CA ARG A 51 -28.03 -5.01 -9.66
C ARG A 51 -28.11 -3.83 -8.72
N SER A 52 -27.10 -3.64 -7.86
CA SER A 52 -27.04 -2.53 -6.91
C SER A 52 -26.25 -1.34 -7.43
N ILE A 53 -25.74 -1.41 -8.66
CA ILE A 53 -24.90 -0.39 -9.26
C ILE A 53 -25.70 0.32 -10.35
N SER A 54 -25.95 1.61 -10.16
CA SER A 54 -26.50 2.49 -11.20
C SER A 54 -25.49 2.65 -12.32
N MET A 55 -25.92 2.44 -13.56
CA MET A 55 -25.04 2.60 -14.72
C MET A 55 -24.41 4.00 -14.81
N TRP A 56 -25.21 5.02 -14.49
CA TRP A 56 -24.93 6.41 -14.83
C TRP A 56 -24.57 7.28 -13.63
N ASN A 57 -24.91 6.84 -12.41
CA ASN A 57 -24.78 7.67 -11.20
C ASN A 57 -23.75 7.14 -10.19
N ASP A 58 -23.26 5.91 -10.38
CA ASP A 58 -22.28 5.30 -9.50
C ASP A 58 -20.91 5.26 -10.17
N PHE A 59 -19.84 5.38 -9.37
CA PHE A 59 -18.48 5.11 -9.85
C PHE A 59 -18.25 3.60 -9.81
N TRP A 60 -18.13 2.94 -10.96
CA TRP A 60 -17.93 1.48 -11.02
C TRP A 60 -16.89 1.03 -12.05
N LEU A 61 -16.43 1.95 -12.91
CA LEU A 61 -15.32 1.71 -13.82
C LEU A 61 -14.00 1.54 -13.02
N PRO A 62 -13.11 0.61 -13.40
CA PRO A 62 -11.89 0.26 -12.68
C PRO A 62 -10.76 1.31 -12.85
N ASP A 63 -11.11 2.58 -12.98
CA ASP A 63 -10.16 3.67 -13.12
C ASP A 63 -9.50 4.02 -11.78
N TRP A 64 -8.22 4.44 -11.84
CA TRP A 64 -7.49 4.90 -10.66
C TRP A 64 -8.17 6.10 -9.98
N ILE A 65 -8.74 6.98 -10.81
CA ILE A 65 -9.56 8.10 -10.39
C ILE A 65 -11.01 7.71 -10.67
N PRO A 66 -11.86 7.58 -9.63
CA PRO A 66 -13.28 7.30 -9.81
C PRO A 66 -13.91 8.33 -10.75
N ARG A 67 -14.61 7.84 -11.78
CA ARG A 67 -15.36 8.66 -12.74
C ARG A 67 -16.68 7.99 -13.09
N LEU A 68 -17.61 8.79 -13.59
CA LEU A 68 -18.81 8.29 -14.23
C LEU A 68 -18.49 7.84 -15.67
N VAL A 69 -19.39 7.03 -16.21
CA VAL A 69 -19.43 6.72 -17.64
C VAL A 69 -19.57 8.03 -18.42
N SER A 70 -18.75 8.23 -19.45
CA SER A 70 -18.69 9.49 -20.19
C SER A 70 -19.79 9.58 -21.25
N SER A 71 -20.33 8.42 -21.65
CA SER A 71 -21.39 8.29 -22.64
C SER A 71 -22.74 8.78 -22.11
N LEU A 72 -23.63 9.25 -22.99
CA LEU A 72 -24.97 9.70 -22.60
C LEU A 72 -25.87 8.51 -22.18
N PRO A 73 -26.81 8.72 -21.24
CA PRO A 73 -27.75 7.68 -20.84
C PRO A 73 -28.54 7.10 -22.01
N VAL A 74 -28.48 5.78 -22.17
CA VAL A 74 -29.19 5.03 -23.21
C VAL A 74 -30.48 4.44 -22.63
N SER A 75 -31.58 4.58 -23.36
CA SER A 75 -32.88 4.02 -22.95
C SER A 75 -32.81 2.49 -22.83
N GLY A 76 -33.33 1.94 -21.74
CA GLY A 76 -33.33 0.50 -21.48
C GLY A 76 -32.11 -0.02 -20.70
N ILE A 77 -31.14 0.84 -20.36
CA ILE A 77 -29.98 0.46 -19.53
C ILE A 77 -29.99 1.33 -18.27
N SER A 78 -30.36 0.74 -17.13
CA SER A 78 -30.44 1.44 -15.84
C SER A 78 -29.36 0.99 -14.86
N ASN A 79 -29.07 -0.32 -14.85
CA ASN A 79 -28.11 -0.93 -13.94
C ASN A 79 -27.04 -1.68 -14.71
N VAL A 80 -25.87 -1.89 -14.08
CA VAL A 80 -24.77 -2.66 -14.70
C VAL A 80 -25.20 -4.09 -15.03
N ALA A 81 -26.14 -4.65 -14.27
CA ALA A 81 -26.75 -5.96 -14.55
C ALA A 81 -27.36 -6.07 -15.95
N ASP A 82 -27.84 -4.97 -16.55
CA ASP A 82 -28.47 -4.98 -17.87
C ASP A 82 -27.46 -5.32 -18.97
N LEU A 83 -26.17 -5.05 -18.72
CA LEU A 83 -25.05 -5.36 -19.62
C LEU A 83 -24.52 -6.79 -19.47
N ILE A 84 -24.98 -7.54 -18.45
CA ILE A 84 -24.51 -8.89 -18.15
C ILE A 84 -25.51 -9.91 -18.71
N ASP A 85 -25.01 -10.89 -19.44
CA ASP A 85 -25.78 -12.09 -19.78
C ASP A 85 -25.69 -13.09 -18.61
N THR A 86 -26.82 -13.31 -17.95
CA THR A 86 -26.90 -14.18 -16.78
C THR A 86 -26.75 -15.68 -17.10
N LEU A 87 -26.94 -16.08 -18.36
CA LEU A 87 -26.81 -17.48 -18.78
C LEU A 87 -25.35 -17.83 -19.07
N SER A 88 -24.65 -16.97 -19.79
CA SER A 88 -23.24 -17.17 -20.12
C SER A 88 -22.28 -16.68 -19.03
N GLY A 89 -22.73 -15.78 -18.15
CA GLY A 89 -21.86 -15.08 -17.20
C GLY A 89 -20.88 -14.12 -17.88
N SER A 90 -21.20 -13.67 -19.12
CA SER A 90 -20.37 -12.78 -19.91
C SER A 90 -21.02 -11.40 -20.10
N TRP A 91 -20.19 -10.43 -20.48
CA TRP A 91 -20.70 -9.15 -20.97
C TRP A 91 -21.46 -9.33 -22.28
N LYS A 92 -22.52 -8.54 -22.49
CA LYS A 92 -23.24 -8.40 -23.76
C LYS A 92 -22.42 -7.49 -24.68
N THR A 93 -21.35 -8.03 -25.26
CA THR A 93 -20.34 -7.27 -26.00
C THR A 93 -20.93 -6.36 -27.08
N ASP A 94 -21.85 -6.88 -27.90
CA ASP A 94 -22.47 -6.08 -28.97
C ASP A 94 -23.29 -4.91 -28.44
N LEU A 95 -23.99 -5.09 -27.31
CA LEU A 95 -24.72 -4.00 -26.68
C LEU A 95 -23.76 -2.92 -26.18
N ILE A 96 -22.65 -3.33 -25.57
CA ILE A 96 -21.65 -2.40 -25.01
C ILE A 96 -20.98 -1.60 -26.13
N LEU A 97 -20.50 -2.27 -27.19
CA LEU A 97 -19.82 -1.60 -28.30
C LEU A 97 -20.73 -0.60 -29.04
N ASN A 98 -22.04 -0.86 -29.09
CA ASN A 98 -23.00 0.03 -29.75
C ASN A 98 -23.55 1.14 -28.84
N SER A 99 -23.46 1.01 -27.52
CA SER A 99 -24.09 1.93 -26.55
C SER A 99 -23.10 2.91 -25.92
N PHE A 100 -21.81 2.60 -25.93
CA PHE A 100 -20.78 3.39 -25.23
C PHE A 100 -19.72 3.90 -26.19
N SER A 101 -19.01 4.96 -25.79
CA SER A 101 -17.78 5.38 -26.46
C SER A 101 -16.77 4.22 -26.49
N THR A 102 -15.90 4.19 -27.50
CA THR A 102 -14.87 3.14 -27.63
C THR A 102 -14.05 2.99 -26.35
N HIS A 103 -13.68 4.10 -25.73
CA HIS A 103 -12.92 4.10 -24.48
C HIS A 103 -13.71 3.49 -23.30
N ASP A 104 -14.95 3.90 -23.09
CA ASP A 104 -15.78 3.32 -22.02
C ASP A 104 -16.04 1.83 -22.27
N ALA A 105 -16.31 1.44 -23.53
CA ALA A 105 -16.55 0.06 -23.90
C ALA A 105 -15.35 -0.85 -23.60
N GLU A 106 -14.13 -0.42 -23.98
CA GLU A 106 -12.89 -1.13 -23.67
C GLU A 106 -12.69 -1.32 -22.15
N VAL A 107 -12.94 -0.25 -21.38
CA VAL A 107 -12.82 -0.30 -19.92
C VAL A 107 -13.86 -1.24 -19.30
N ILE A 108 -15.11 -1.20 -19.75
CA ILE A 108 -16.18 -2.09 -19.26
C ILE A 108 -15.83 -3.55 -19.56
N LEU A 109 -15.41 -3.86 -20.79
CA LEU A 109 -15.06 -5.20 -21.20
C LEU A 109 -13.83 -5.76 -20.47
N SER A 110 -12.96 -4.88 -19.94
CA SER A 110 -11.81 -5.28 -19.13
C SER A 110 -12.15 -5.74 -17.72
N ILE A 111 -13.39 -5.48 -17.24
CA ILE A 111 -13.83 -5.86 -15.90
C ILE A 111 -14.12 -7.36 -15.89
N PRO A 112 -13.40 -8.16 -15.08
CA PRO A 112 -13.66 -9.59 -15.01
C PRO A 112 -14.96 -9.85 -14.24
N LEU A 113 -15.90 -10.55 -14.88
CA LEU A 113 -17.14 -10.97 -14.24
C LEU A 113 -16.92 -12.25 -13.42
N PRO A 114 -17.48 -12.35 -12.20
CA PRO A 114 -17.37 -13.55 -11.40
C PRO A 114 -18.18 -14.69 -12.03
N SER A 115 -17.57 -15.88 -12.13
CA SER A 115 -18.23 -17.09 -12.65
C SER A 115 -19.27 -17.68 -11.70
N CYS A 116 -19.37 -17.16 -10.47
CA CYS A 116 -20.38 -17.50 -9.48
C CYS A 116 -21.10 -16.22 -9.02
N TYR A 117 -22.31 -16.36 -8.48
CA TYR A 117 -23.08 -15.22 -8.01
C TYR A 117 -22.36 -14.51 -6.84
N GLN A 118 -21.89 -13.30 -7.07
CA GLN A 118 -21.29 -12.42 -6.04
C GLN A 118 -22.10 -11.13 -5.91
N TYR A 119 -22.16 -10.58 -4.70
CA TYR A 119 -22.79 -9.28 -4.45
C TYR A 119 -21.88 -8.14 -4.89
N ASP A 120 -22.50 -7.01 -5.27
CA ASP A 120 -21.78 -5.77 -5.56
C ASP A 120 -21.15 -5.24 -4.26
N VAL A 121 -19.89 -4.80 -4.32
CA VAL A 121 -19.15 -4.33 -3.14
C VAL A 121 -18.46 -3.00 -3.39
N LEU A 122 -18.43 -2.13 -2.37
CA LEU A 122 -17.63 -0.90 -2.40
C LEU A 122 -16.17 -1.21 -2.10
N VAL A 123 -15.28 -0.74 -2.95
CA VAL A 123 -13.82 -0.92 -2.87
C VAL A 123 -13.10 0.43 -2.93
N TRP A 124 -11.93 0.49 -2.30
CA TRP A 124 -11.08 1.67 -2.28
C TRP A 124 -10.10 1.68 -3.46
N CYS A 125 -10.15 2.71 -4.32
CA CYS A 125 -9.31 2.82 -5.52
C CYS A 125 -7.85 3.16 -5.26
N GLY A 126 -7.46 3.51 -4.02
CA GLY A 126 -6.08 3.94 -3.74
C GLY A 126 -5.10 2.81 -3.48
N GLU A 127 -5.55 1.55 -3.49
CA GLU A 127 -4.73 0.35 -3.35
C GLU A 127 -5.34 -0.78 -4.19
N HIS A 128 -4.52 -1.62 -4.82
CA HIS A 128 -5.00 -2.77 -5.61
C HIS A 128 -5.75 -3.83 -4.79
N THR A 129 -5.62 -3.76 -3.46
CA THR A 129 -6.35 -4.64 -2.56
C THR A 129 -7.84 -4.29 -2.45
N GLY A 130 -8.25 -3.11 -2.93
CA GLY A 130 -9.59 -2.57 -2.70
C GLY A 130 -9.83 -2.18 -1.22
N ILE A 131 -8.82 -2.29 -0.35
CA ILE A 131 -8.93 -2.02 1.08
C ILE A 131 -8.36 -0.64 1.39
N TYR A 132 -9.15 0.17 2.10
CA TYR A 132 -8.71 1.46 2.59
C TYR A 132 -7.64 1.30 3.69
N THR A 133 -6.54 2.04 3.54
CA THR A 133 -5.57 2.27 4.63
C THR A 133 -5.44 3.77 4.89
N ALA A 134 -5.06 4.15 6.11
CA ALA A 134 -4.77 5.56 6.43
C ALA A 134 -3.67 6.13 5.52
N ARG A 135 -2.68 5.30 5.13
CA ARG A 135 -1.62 5.66 4.20
C ARG A 135 -2.16 6.00 2.81
N SER A 136 -3.03 5.15 2.26
CA SER A 136 -3.61 5.37 0.93
C SER A 136 -4.58 6.54 0.90
N GLY A 137 -5.35 6.74 1.98
CA GLY A 137 -6.18 7.93 2.16
C GLY A 137 -5.36 9.21 2.19
N TYR A 138 -4.27 9.23 2.97
CA TYR A 138 -3.37 10.38 3.04
C TYR A 138 -2.70 10.68 1.70
N ARG A 139 -2.25 9.66 0.95
CA ARG A 139 -1.70 9.84 -0.40
C ARG A 139 -2.71 10.54 -1.32
N ARG A 140 -3.96 10.07 -1.35
CA ARG A 140 -5.02 10.68 -2.16
C ARG A 140 -5.29 12.14 -1.77
N LEU A 141 -5.23 12.48 -0.48
CA LEU A 141 -5.33 13.88 -0.04
C LEU A 141 -4.20 14.74 -0.59
N LEU A 142 -2.96 14.25 -0.54
CA LEU A 142 -1.81 14.98 -1.10
C LEU A 142 -1.99 15.23 -2.59
N ASP A 143 -2.35 14.20 -3.36
CA ASP A 143 -2.60 14.30 -4.81
C ASP A 143 -3.69 15.33 -5.12
N SER A 144 -4.77 15.37 -4.33
CA SER A 144 -5.87 16.33 -4.52
C SER A 144 -5.49 17.79 -4.21
N THR A 145 -4.54 18.01 -3.30
CA THR A 145 -4.11 19.36 -2.92
C THR A 145 -3.10 19.96 -3.89
N GLY A 146 -2.51 19.16 -4.79
CA GLY A 146 -1.46 19.59 -5.71
C GLY A 146 -0.17 20.09 -5.01
N THR A 147 -0.12 20.04 -3.68
CA THR A 147 1.06 20.40 -2.91
C THR A 147 1.92 19.16 -2.74
N PRO A 148 3.09 19.07 -3.39
CA PRO A 148 4.04 18.03 -3.01
C PRO A 148 4.31 18.19 -1.51
N PRO A 149 4.46 17.08 -0.75
CA PRO A 149 4.89 17.19 0.63
C PRO A 149 6.16 18.03 0.61
N ILE A 150 6.18 19.14 1.35
CA ILE A 150 7.41 19.92 1.53
C ILE A 150 8.40 18.97 2.18
N GLU A 151 9.26 18.35 1.38
CA GLU A 151 10.37 17.54 1.83
C GLU A 151 11.43 18.49 2.38
N SER A 152 11.13 19.12 3.51
CA SER A 152 12.14 19.81 4.29
C SER A 152 13.10 18.74 4.78
N ASN A 153 14.40 18.91 4.47
CA ASN A 153 15.49 18.08 4.98
C ASN A 153 15.37 17.88 6.50
N LEU A 154 14.84 18.87 7.22
CA LEU A 154 14.50 18.79 8.64
C LEU A 154 13.56 17.63 8.97
N TYR A 155 12.42 17.49 8.29
CA TYR A 155 11.47 16.41 8.57
C TYR A 155 12.11 15.05 8.31
N ARG A 156 12.91 14.91 7.24
CA ARG A 156 13.64 13.69 6.95
C ARG A 156 14.58 13.33 8.11
N LYS A 157 15.37 14.29 8.61
CA LYS A 157 16.25 14.10 9.77
C LYS A 157 15.49 13.72 11.04
N VAL A 158 14.33 14.33 11.32
CA VAL A 158 13.51 13.98 12.49
C VAL A 158 13.02 12.54 12.40
N TRP A 159 12.43 12.14 11.27
CA TRP A 159 11.84 10.80 11.11
C TRP A 159 12.89 9.69 10.92
N GLN A 160 14.10 10.03 10.46
CA GLN A 160 15.24 9.10 10.39
C GLN A 160 16.10 9.09 11.66
N SER A 161 15.85 10.00 12.61
CA SER A 161 16.47 9.89 13.92
C SER A 161 16.02 8.56 14.52
N GLN A 162 16.98 7.78 15.03
CA GLN A 162 16.77 6.45 15.60
C GLN A 162 15.94 6.46 16.90
N CYS A 163 15.14 7.51 17.12
CA CYS A 163 14.25 7.71 18.25
C CYS A 163 12.91 6.99 18.02
N PRO A 164 12.23 6.56 19.09
CA PRO A 164 10.86 6.05 18.99
C PRO A 164 9.88 7.08 18.42
N ALA A 165 8.87 6.59 17.70
CA ALA A 165 7.87 7.43 17.03
C ALA A 165 7.22 8.48 17.94
N LYS A 166 7.00 8.19 19.22
CA LYS A 166 6.44 9.16 20.20
C LYS A 166 7.31 10.43 20.34
N MET A 167 8.63 10.29 20.27
CA MET A 167 9.58 11.41 20.39
C MET A 167 9.60 12.22 19.09
N ASN A 168 9.59 11.54 17.94
CA ASN A 168 9.54 12.20 16.62
C ASN A 168 8.22 12.98 16.43
N ILE A 169 7.08 12.39 16.85
CA ILE A 169 5.79 13.07 16.86
C ILE A 169 5.81 14.29 17.79
N GLN A 170 6.42 14.18 18.98
CA GLN A 170 6.53 15.31 19.90
C GLN A 170 7.40 16.43 19.31
N CYS A 171 8.54 16.09 18.70
CA CYS A 171 9.40 17.03 17.99
C CYS A 171 8.64 17.73 16.84
N TRP A 172 7.88 16.98 16.04
CA TRP A 172 7.00 17.54 15.01
C TRP A 172 5.94 18.50 15.58
N LYS A 173 5.34 18.19 16.74
CA LYS A 173 4.41 19.12 17.42
C LYS A 173 5.09 20.42 17.84
N PHE A 174 6.37 20.37 18.24
CA PHE A 174 7.15 21.58 18.52
C PHE A 174 7.39 22.40 17.24
N ILE A 175 7.79 21.76 16.13
CA ILE A 175 7.97 22.42 14.82
C ILE A 175 6.67 23.13 14.37
N LYS A 176 5.51 22.53 14.65
CA LYS A 176 4.19 23.10 14.31
C LYS A 176 3.60 24.02 15.38
N ASN A 177 4.30 24.26 16.50
CA ASN A 177 3.80 24.99 17.66
C ASN A 177 2.43 24.48 18.18
N PHE A 178 2.23 23.16 18.17
CA PHE A 178 1.00 22.49 18.63
C PHE A 178 1.05 22.06 20.10
N VAL A 179 2.13 22.38 20.80
CA VAL A 179 2.29 22.03 22.22
C VAL A 179 1.60 23.06 23.14
N PRO A 180 1.06 22.63 24.30
CA PRO A 180 0.37 23.52 25.24
C PRO A 180 1.35 24.31 26.11
N THR A 181 2.18 25.15 25.50
CA THR A 181 2.98 26.13 26.26
C THR A 181 2.08 27.18 26.90
N ARG A 182 2.53 27.87 27.94
CA ARG A 182 1.68 28.88 28.59
C ARG A 182 1.30 30.02 27.65
N THR A 183 2.18 30.45 26.74
CA THR A 183 1.82 31.41 25.69
C THR A 183 0.66 30.91 24.83
N ASN A 184 0.69 29.64 24.40
CA ASN A 184 -0.40 29.04 23.62
C ASN A 184 -1.69 28.86 24.43
N LEU A 185 -1.59 28.55 25.73
CA LEU A 185 -2.74 28.43 26.62
C LEU A 185 -3.39 29.79 26.90
N CYS A 186 -2.61 30.84 27.12
CA CYS A 186 -3.09 32.21 27.25
C CYS A 186 -3.78 32.68 25.96
N PHE A 187 -3.18 32.42 24.79
CA PHE A 187 -3.79 32.71 23.50
C PHE A 187 -5.16 32.03 23.34
N ARG A 188 -5.31 30.80 23.85
CA ARG A 188 -6.57 30.04 23.86
C ARG A 188 -7.49 30.36 25.05
N LYS A 189 -7.14 31.34 25.90
CA LYS A 189 -7.87 31.73 27.11
C LYS A 189 -8.04 30.60 28.13
N LEU A 190 -7.07 29.68 28.20
CA LEU A 190 -7.01 28.55 29.13
C LEU A 190 -6.03 28.77 30.30
N ALA A 191 -5.21 29.83 30.25
CA ALA A 191 -4.30 30.23 31.32
C ALA A 191 -4.28 31.76 31.44
N ALA A 192 -4.03 32.27 32.65
CA ALA A 192 -4.03 33.70 32.94
C ALA A 192 -2.66 34.38 32.71
N ASP A 193 -1.57 33.63 32.89
CA ASP A 193 -0.20 34.17 32.89
C ASP A 193 0.69 33.38 31.92
N PRO A 194 1.38 34.02 30.97
CA PRO A 194 2.26 33.33 30.05
C PRO A 194 3.63 32.98 30.65
N LEU A 195 4.02 33.46 31.84
CA LEU A 195 5.38 33.30 32.38
C LEU A 195 5.79 31.84 32.60
N CYS A 196 7.04 31.53 32.27
CA CYS A 196 7.66 30.22 32.45
C CYS A 196 7.71 29.78 33.92
N ASN A 197 7.18 28.60 34.22
CA ASN A 197 7.15 28.02 35.57
C ASN A 197 8.54 27.64 36.12
N LYS A 198 9.58 27.65 35.27
CA LYS A 198 10.96 27.31 35.68
C LYS A 198 11.76 28.56 36.04
N CYS A 199 11.75 29.58 35.19
CA CYS A 199 12.58 30.77 35.37
C CYS A 199 11.82 31.99 35.89
N PHE A 200 10.49 32.04 35.70
CA PHE A 200 9.64 33.19 36.03
C PHE A 200 10.07 34.53 35.40
N GLN A 201 10.92 34.50 34.37
CA GLN A 201 11.53 35.71 33.77
C GLN A 201 11.00 36.05 32.37
N ALA A 202 10.46 35.08 31.65
CA ALA A 202 9.97 35.29 30.28
C ALA A 202 8.73 34.44 29.98
N PRO A 203 7.92 34.81 28.98
CA PRO A 203 6.83 33.98 28.47
C PRO A 203 7.29 32.57 28.07
N GLU A 204 6.50 31.56 28.40
CA GLU A 204 6.73 30.17 28.01
C GLU A 204 6.23 29.92 26.59
N ASP A 205 7.09 30.16 25.60
CA ASP A 205 6.93 29.62 24.24
C ASP A 205 7.88 28.43 24.00
N VAL A 206 7.83 27.86 22.81
CA VAL A 206 8.63 26.68 22.46
C VAL A 206 10.14 26.97 22.53
N ILE A 207 10.56 28.11 21.97
CA ILE A 207 11.97 28.50 21.96
C ILE A 207 12.46 28.76 23.39
N HIS A 208 11.65 29.38 24.23
CA HIS A 208 12.01 29.59 25.62
C HIS A 208 12.21 28.28 26.37
N VAL A 209 11.26 27.34 26.27
CA VAL A 209 11.33 26.08 27.02
C VAL A 209 12.50 25.21 26.58
N ILE A 210 12.82 25.21 25.29
CA ILE A 210 13.82 24.32 24.71
C ILE A 210 15.20 24.97 24.62
N CYS A 211 15.30 26.27 24.46
CA CYS A 211 16.55 26.96 24.12
C CYS A 211 16.88 28.08 25.11
N ASP A 212 16.00 29.07 25.29
CA ASP A 212 16.39 30.30 26.00
C ASP A 212 16.40 30.19 27.52
N CYS A 213 15.60 29.29 28.08
CA CYS A 213 15.52 29.11 29.53
C CYS A 213 16.91 28.74 30.09
N PHE A 214 17.32 29.41 31.16
CA PHE A 214 18.61 29.13 31.83
C PHE A 214 18.76 27.63 32.18
N TYR A 215 17.65 26.95 32.46
CA TYR A 215 17.60 25.53 32.72
C TYR A 215 17.95 24.68 31.49
N ALA A 216 17.44 25.06 30.31
CA ALA A 216 17.72 24.38 29.05
C ALA A 216 19.17 24.61 28.59
N LYS A 217 19.68 25.85 28.67
CA LYS A 217 21.08 26.20 28.33
C LYS A 217 22.10 25.38 29.13
N GLN A 218 21.87 25.21 30.43
CA GLN A 218 22.71 24.37 31.28
C GLN A 218 22.75 22.93 30.79
N LEU A 219 21.59 22.39 30.38
CA LEU A 219 21.50 21.02 29.89
C LEU A 219 22.24 20.83 28.55
N TRP A 220 22.05 21.72 27.58
CA TRP A 220 22.76 21.65 26.29
C TRP A 220 24.28 21.73 26.46
N SER A 221 24.74 22.66 27.31
CA SER A 221 26.15 22.79 27.65
C SER A 221 26.71 21.51 28.30
N ALA A 222 25.97 20.92 29.25
CA ALA A 222 26.40 19.70 29.94
C ALA A 222 26.36 18.43 29.06
N LEU A 223 25.56 18.43 27.99
CA LEU A 223 25.52 17.38 26.95
C LEU A 223 26.49 17.63 25.80
N TRP A 224 27.22 18.75 25.80
CA TRP A 224 28.19 19.12 24.77
C TRP A 224 27.54 19.30 23.38
N ILE A 225 26.25 19.63 23.36
CA ILE A 225 25.52 19.98 22.14
C ILE A 225 25.69 21.48 21.89
N ARG A 226 26.19 21.83 20.72
CA ARG A 226 26.42 23.23 20.33
C ARG A 226 25.11 23.88 19.88
N GLU A 227 24.73 24.96 20.54
CA GLU A 227 23.60 25.80 20.14
C GLU A 227 24.03 26.85 19.10
N PRO A 228 23.10 27.37 18.28
CA PRO A 228 23.42 28.38 17.28
C PRO A 228 23.68 29.76 17.92
N THR A 229 24.64 30.51 17.38
CA THR A 229 25.14 31.78 17.94
C THR A 229 24.07 32.89 18.01
N ASN A 230 23.04 32.85 17.14
CA ASN A 230 21.96 33.85 17.04
C ASN A 230 20.56 33.27 17.34
N ALA A 231 20.45 32.31 18.27
CA ALA A 231 19.20 31.61 18.58
C ALA A 231 18.00 32.53 18.90
N ILE A 232 18.24 33.74 19.40
CA ILE A 232 17.22 34.71 19.84
C ILE A 232 16.29 35.17 18.70
N TYR A 233 16.73 35.10 17.45
CA TYR A 233 15.94 35.52 16.28
C TYR A 233 15.34 34.37 15.48
N LEU A 234 15.57 33.12 15.89
CA LEU A 234 15.15 31.94 15.14
C LEU A 234 13.77 31.47 15.62
N SER A 235 12.94 31.06 14.67
CA SER A 235 11.84 30.15 15.00
C SER A 235 12.40 28.81 15.49
N PHE A 236 11.61 28.06 16.27
CA PHE A 236 12.04 26.72 16.70
C PHE A 236 12.41 25.81 15.53
N ARG A 237 11.73 25.96 14.39
CA ARG A 237 12.04 25.22 13.17
C ARG A 237 13.45 25.52 12.66
N GLU A 238 13.81 26.79 12.56
CA GLU A 238 15.13 27.23 12.09
C GLU A 238 16.22 26.84 13.08
N TRP A 239 15.97 27.03 14.39
CA TRP A 239 16.89 26.59 15.45
C TRP A 239 17.18 25.09 15.37
N LEU A 240 16.14 24.25 15.21
CA LEU A 240 16.32 22.80 15.14
C LEU A 240 17.10 22.37 13.90
N GLU A 241 16.87 23.03 12.76
CA GLU A 241 17.60 22.79 11.52
C GLU A 241 19.09 23.14 11.67
N GLU A 242 19.40 24.30 12.27
CA GLU A 242 20.78 24.71 12.55
C GLU A 242 21.47 23.79 13.56
N VAL A 243 20.81 23.43 14.66
CA VAL A 243 21.38 22.53 15.68
C VAL A 243 21.70 21.15 15.08
N PHE A 244 20.84 20.61 14.21
CA PHE A 244 21.13 19.38 13.48
C PHE A 244 22.32 19.52 12.52
N ASN A 245 22.50 20.69 11.91
CA ASN A 245 23.61 20.95 10.99
C ASN A 245 24.94 21.10 11.75
N ILE A 246 24.96 21.85 12.85
CA ILE A 246 26.17 22.15 13.64
C ILE A 246 26.71 20.89 14.34
N ASN A 247 25.82 20.01 14.81
CA ASN A 247 26.20 18.85 15.61
C ASN A 247 26.32 17.55 14.77
N GLY A 248 25.87 17.56 13.51
CA GLY A 248 25.91 16.39 12.64
C GLY A 248 24.80 15.38 12.89
N ILE A 249 24.60 14.46 11.94
CA ILE A 249 23.46 13.53 11.96
C ILE A 249 23.53 12.54 13.11
N GLN A 250 24.73 12.18 13.55
CA GLN A 250 24.99 11.27 14.66
C GLN A 250 24.39 11.76 16.00
N ASN A 251 24.27 13.07 16.18
CA ASN A 251 23.76 13.67 17.41
C ASN A 251 22.25 13.96 17.35
N THR A 252 21.58 13.73 16.21
CA THR A 252 20.14 14.01 16.06
C THR A 252 19.28 13.23 17.06
N GLN A 253 19.68 12.00 17.38
CA GLN A 253 19.02 11.16 18.38
C GLN A 253 19.12 11.76 19.79
N GLU A 254 20.31 12.20 20.19
CA GLU A 254 20.55 12.82 21.51
C GLU A 254 19.81 14.16 21.62
N ILE A 255 19.81 14.96 20.56
CA ILE A 255 19.07 16.24 20.50
C ILE A 255 17.56 16.02 20.65
N ILE A 256 16.96 15.09 19.90
CA ILE A 256 15.52 14.80 19.99
C ILE A 256 15.15 14.21 21.36
N THR A 257 16.00 13.34 21.91
CA THR A 257 15.80 12.76 23.25
C THR A 257 15.85 13.85 24.32
N THR A 258 16.75 14.83 24.17
CA THR A 258 16.88 15.97 25.09
C THR A 258 15.65 16.89 25.02
N ILE A 259 15.16 17.23 23.83
CA ILE A 259 13.92 18.00 23.64
C ILE A 259 12.74 17.30 24.32
N TYR A 260 12.64 15.98 24.17
CA TYR A 260 11.61 15.18 24.82
C TYR A 260 11.74 15.22 26.35
N ALA A 261 12.95 15.08 26.88
CA ALA A 261 13.22 15.08 28.31
C ALA A 261 12.95 16.45 28.96
N LEU A 262 13.32 17.55 28.30
CA LEU A 262 13.00 18.91 28.74
C LEU A 262 11.48 19.11 28.85
N TRP A 263 10.72 18.70 27.83
CA TRP A 263 9.26 18.78 27.85
C TRP A 263 8.65 17.94 28.97
N PHE A 264 9.18 16.73 29.18
CA PHE A 264 8.72 15.84 30.22
C PHE A 264 9.00 16.42 31.62
N ALA A 265 10.21 16.94 31.87
CA ALA A 265 10.58 17.60 33.11
C ALA A 265 9.75 18.86 33.38
N ARG A 266 9.42 19.62 32.34
CA ARG A 266 8.46 20.74 32.44
C ARG A 266 7.09 20.25 32.87
N ASN A 267 6.57 19.18 32.27
CA ASN A 267 5.25 18.65 32.63
C ASN A 267 5.21 18.09 34.05
N LYS A 268 6.25 17.40 34.51
CA LYS A 268 6.38 16.99 35.92
C LYS A 268 6.28 18.16 36.88
N LEU A 269 6.94 19.29 36.57
CA LEU A 269 6.80 20.48 37.39
C LEU A 269 5.37 21.03 37.37
N VAL A 270 4.75 21.13 36.19
CA VAL A 270 3.43 21.77 36.04
C VAL A 270 2.31 20.95 36.66
N PHE A 271 2.33 19.62 36.50
CA PHE A 271 1.22 18.75 36.92
C PHE A 271 1.45 18.06 38.26
N GLU A 272 2.72 17.84 38.64
CA GLU A 272 3.07 17.10 39.86
C GLU A 272 3.86 17.95 40.86
N GLY A 273 4.26 19.18 40.51
CA GLY A 273 5.11 20.02 41.36
C GLY A 273 6.55 19.53 41.49
N ILE A 274 6.96 18.52 40.70
CA ILE A 274 8.27 17.88 40.84
C ILE A 274 9.33 18.63 40.01
N ILE A 275 10.38 19.10 40.69
CA ILE A 275 11.55 19.71 40.05
C ILE A 275 12.59 18.63 39.74
N THR A 276 12.74 18.30 38.47
CA THR A 276 13.83 17.43 37.98
C THR A 276 15.14 18.21 37.91
N ARG A 277 16.22 17.64 38.45
CA ARG A 277 17.56 18.24 38.37
C ARG A 277 18.20 18.03 36.99
N VAL A 278 19.16 18.87 36.62
CA VAL A 278 19.82 18.79 35.30
C VAL A 278 20.56 17.47 35.16
N GLU A 279 21.20 16.99 36.23
CA GLU A 279 21.96 15.74 36.26
C GLU A 279 21.08 14.51 36.03
N GLU A 280 19.84 14.54 36.53
CA GLU A 280 18.85 13.48 36.31
C GLU A 280 18.45 13.40 34.83
N ILE A 281 18.29 14.55 34.16
CA ILE A 281 17.98 14.60 32.74
C ILE A 281 19.16 14.11 31.91
N ILE A 282 20.40 14.52 32.24
CA ILE A 282 21.61 14.05 31.54
C ILE A 282 21.70 12.54 31.62
N THR A 283 21.50 11.98 32.82
CA THR A 283 21.56 10.53 33.05
C THR A 283 20.48 9.82 32.24
N TYR A 284 19.25 10.35 32.21
CA TYR A 284 18.17 9.82 31.39
C TYR A 284 18.51 9.85 29.90
N VAL A 285 18.99 10.98 29.36
CA VAL A 285 19.29 11.14 27.93
C VAL A 285 20.38 10.16 27.51
N LYS A 286 21.51 10.13 28.24
CA LYS A 286 22.64 9.24 27.90
C LYS A 286 22.27 7.77 28.01
N GLY A 287 21.58 7.38 29.08
CA GLY A 287 21.11 6.00 29.27
C GLY A 287 20.14 5.57 28.17
N TYR A 288 19.17 6.42 27.83
CA TYR A 288 18.17 6.12 26.81
C TYR A 288 18.78 5.99 25.40
N CYS A 289 19.73 6.87 25.05
CA CYS A 289 20.43 6.79 23.77
C CYS A 289 21.26 5.50 23.66
N LEU A 290 21.93 5.08 24.75
CA LEU A 290 22.67 3.83 24.80
C LEU A 290 21.76 2.60 24.63
N ASP A 291 20.63 2.56 25.36
CA ASP A 291 19.67 1.44 25.28
C ASP A 291 19.11 1.27 23.86
N LEU A 292 18.82 2.39 23.19
CA LEU A 292 18.35 2.37 21.80
C LEU A 292 19.40 1.81 20.84
N GLN A 293 20.67 2.19 21.01
CA GLN A 293 21.77 1.67 20.17
C GLN A 293 21.93 0.16 20.33
N LEU A 294 21.89 -0.35 21.57
CA LEU A 294 22.01 -1.79 21.87
C LEU A 294 20.82 -2.62 21.35
N THR A 295 19.62 -2.03 21.36
CA THR A 295 18.42 -2.70 20.84
C THR A 295 18.48 -2.84 19.32
N GLN A 296 19.02 -1.87 18.61
CA GLN A 296 19.09 -1.86 17.14
C GLN A 296 20.11 -2.85 16.57
N SER A 297 21.26 -3.00 17.22
CA SER A 297 22.26 -3.99 16.81
C SER A 297 21.73 -5.43 16.93
N SER A 298 20.82 -5.67 17.87
CA SER A 298 20.19 -6.99 18.08
C SER A 298 19.11 -7.34 17.03
N LEU A 299 18.57 -6.35 16.31
CA LEU A 299 17.45 -6.51 15.37
C LEU A 299 17.88 -6.59 13.90
N SER A 300 19.18 -6.48 13.58
CA SER A 300 19.69 -6.48 12.22
C SER A 300 19.91 -7.92 11.72
N PRO A 301 19.07 -8.48 10.80
CA PRO A 301 19.34 -9.79 10.23
C PRO A 301 20.51 -9.67 9.26
N GLY A 302 21.56 -10.48 9.43
CA GLY A 302 22.68 -10.51 8.49
C GLY A 302 22.20 -10.82 7.06
N SER A 303 22.46 -9.92 6.12
CA SER A 303 22.10 -10.11 4.71
C SER A 303 23.02 -11.15 4.06
N THR A 304 22.65 -12.43 4.11
CA THR A 304 23.21 -13.42 3.19
C THR A 304 22.45 -13.29 1.87
N GLN A 305 23.15 -12.97 0.78
CA GLN A 305 22.57 -13.01 -0.57
C GLN A 305 22.21 -14.47 -0.90
N VAL A 306 20.96 -14.86 -0.67
CA VAL A 306 20.44 -16.15 -1.12
C VAL A 306 20.24 -16.06 -2.63
N THR A 307 21.01 -16.84 -3.39
CA THR A 307 20.78 -17.03 -4.83
C THR A 307 19.46 -17.76 -5.03
N VAL A 308 18.44 -17.03 -5.49
CA VAL A 308 17.13 -17.58 -5.82
C VAL A 308 17.20 -18.21 -7.22
N ARG A 309 16.84 -19.50 -7.35
CA ARG A 309 16.82 -20.24 -8.62
C ARG A 309 15.65 -21.21 -8.69
N TRP A 310 15.24 -21.57 -9.91
CA TRP A 310 14.21 -22.57 -10.16
C TRP A 310 14.63 -23.95 -9.65
N ARG A 311 13.65 -24.77 -9.28
CA ARG A 311 13.85 -26.16 -8.85
C ARG A 311 12.81 -27.08 -9.49
N PRO A 312 13.19 -28.30 -9.91
CA PRO A 312 12.26 -29.26 -10.49
C PRO A 312 11.18 -29.68 -9.48
N PRO A 313 9.97 -29.98 -9.95
CA PRO A 313 8.94 -30.60 -9.13
C PRO A 313 9.33 -32.04 -8.75
N ILE A 314 8.67 -32.58 -7.72
CA ILE A 314 8.79 -34.00 -7.36
C ILE A 314 7.85 -34.81 -8.26
N ALA A 315 8.37 -35.84 -8.92
CA ALA A 315 7.56 -36.77 -9.72
C ALA A 315 6.41 -37.38 -8.87
N PRO A 316 5.19 -37.52 -9.42
CA PRO A 316 4.80 -37.37 -10.83
C PRO A 316 4.29 -35.97 -11.19
N ALA A 317 4.59 -34.94 -10.38
CA ALA A 317 4.10 -33.60 -10.65
C ALA A 317 4.88 -32.91 -11.77
N VAL A 318 4.19 -32.08 -12.54
CA VAL A 318 4.78 -31.13 -13.49
C VAL A 318 4.69 -29.72 -12.92
N LYS A 319 5.60 -28.84 -13.32
CA LYS A 319 5.63 -27.45 -12.88
C LYS A 319 5.27 -26.51 -14.03
N ILE A 320 4.30 -25.66 -13.78
CA ILE A 320 3.75 -24.66 -14.72
C ILE A 320 4.33 -23.31 -14.32
N ASN A 321 5.36 -22.85 -15.01
CA ASN A 321 5.88 -21.49 -14.85
C ASN A 321 5.03 -20.52 -15.69
N VAL A 322 4.62 -19.42 -15.09
CA VAL A 322 3.81 -18.36 -15.73
C VAL A 322 4.46 -16.99 -15.54
N ASP A 323 4.27 -16.10 -16.52
CA ASP A 323 4.65 -14.68 -16.47
C ASP A 323 3.76 -13.88 -17.44
N ALA A 324 3.52 -12.60 -17.15
CA ALA A 324 2.83 -11.70 -18.05
C ALA A 324 3.38 -10.28 -18.05
N SER A 325 3.69 -9.75 -19.23
CA SER A 325 4.05 -8.32 -19.38
C SER A 325 2.82 -7.49 -19.75
N PHE A 326 2.49 -6.51 -18.91
CA PHE A 326 1.36 -5.61 -19.11
C PHE A 326 1.77 -4.26 -19.73
N TYR A 327 0.97 -3.78 -20.68
CA TYR A 327 1.14 -2.52 -21.39
C TYR A 327 -0.02 -1.58 -21.08
N LEU A 328 0.23 -0.62 -20.19
CA LEU A 328 -0.77 0.36 -19.74
C LEU A 328 -1.31 1.22 -20.90
N ALA A 329 -0.47 1.57 -21.88
CA ALA A 329 -0.86 2.46 -22.98
C ALA A 329 -1.95 1.87 -23.89
N THR A 330 -2.04 0.54 -23.95
CA THR A 330 -2.95 -0.20 -24.85
C THR A 330 -3.90 -1.12 -24.08
N ASN A 331 -3.87 -1.10 -22.74
CA ASN A 331 -4.59 -2.07 -21.89
C ASN A 331 -4.48 -3.51 -22.41
N SER A 332 -3.27 -3.90 -22.81
CA SER A 332 -2.98 -5.21 -23.36
C SER A 332 -1.88 -5.88 -22.56
N ALA A 333 -1.78 -7.20 -22.67
CA ALA A 333 -0.73 -7.96 -22.02
C ALA A 333 -0.23 -9.09 -22.91
N ASN A 334 1.00 -9.50 -22.68
CA ASN A 334 1.61 -10.66 -23.31
C ASN A 334 1.89 -11.69 -22.23
N MET A 335 1.33 -12.90 -22.36
CA MET A 335 1.56 -13.98 -21.41
C MET A 335 2.53 -15.01 -21.98
N GLY A 336 3.32 -15.62 -21.09
CA GLY A 336 4.13 -16.79 -21.34
C GLY A 336 3.80 -17.90 -20.35
N ILE A 337 3.83 -19.14 -20.83
CA ILE A 337 3.67 -20.36 -20.03
C ILE A 337 4.70 -21.38 -20.48
N VAL A 338 5.39 -22.01 -19.52
CA VAL A 338 6.29 -23.14 -19.75
C VAL A 338 5.98 -24.23 -18.73
N ILE A 339 5.73 -25.45 -19.19
CA ILE A 339 5.45 -26.63 -18.37
C ILE A 339 6.64 -27.57 -18.44
N ARG A 340 7.21 -27.92 -17.28
CA ARG A 340 8.38 -28.79 -17.15
C ARG A 340 8.14 -29.95 -16.19
N ASP A 341 8.77 -31.09 -16.44
CA ASP A 341 8.74 -32.23 -15.53
C ASP A 341 9.85 -32.20 -14.48
N SER A 342 9.99 -33.29 -13.72
CA SER A 342 11.04 -33.46 -12.71
C SER A 342 12.45 -33.64 -13.28
N GLU A 343 12.57 -33.93 -14.58
CA GLU A 343 13.84 -34.08 -15.31
C GLU A 343 14.20 -32.81 -16.11
N ASP A 344 13.44 -31.72 -15.89
CA ASP A 344 13.56 -30.42 -16.55
C ASP A 344 13.33 -30.46 -18.07
N PHE A 345 12.61 -31.49 -18.56
CA PHE A 345 12.13 -31.50 -19.94
C PHE A 345 10.90 -30.61 -20.08
N ILE A 346 10.89 -29.80 -21.14
CA ILE A 346 9.72 -28.99 -21.52
C ILE A 346 8.68 -29.94 -22.09
N LEU A 347 7.53 -30.02 -21.43
CA LEU A 347 6.40 -30.83 -21.86
C LEU A 347 5.36 -30.01 -22.64
N GLY A 348 5.32 -28.71 -22.39
CA GLY A 348 4.41 -27.82 -23.08
C GLY A 348 4.78 -26.36 -22.90
N ALA A 349 4.47 -25.56 -23.90
CA ALA A 349 4.80 -24.15 -23.94
C ALA A 349 3.67 -23.38 -24.60
N LYS A 350 3.38 -22.16 -24.13
CA LYS A 350 2.35 -21.31 -24.73
C LYS A 350 2.71 -19.84 -24.59
N CYS A 351 2.44 -19.06 -25.63
CA CYS A 351 2.41 -17.61 -25.56
C CYS A 351 1.13 -17.07 -26.20
N SER A 352 0.66 -15.94 -25.70
CA SER A 352 -0.55 -15.29 -26.24
C SER A 352 -0.58 -13.81 -25.91
N LYS A 353 -1.17 -13.02 -26.81
CA LYS A 353 -1.52 -11.62 -26.58
C LYS A 353 -2.94 -11.55 -26.04
N MET A 354 -3.13 -10.77 -24.99
CA MET A 354 -4.40 -10.47 -24.35
C MET A 354 -4.74 -9.00 -24.56
N GLU A 355 -6.01 -8.74 -24.86
CA GLU A 355 -6.55 -7.38 -25.01
C GLU A 355 -7.54 -7.10 -23.87
N CYS A 356 -7.84 -5.82 -23.64
CA CYS A 356 -8.74 -5.39 -22.56
C CYS A 356 -8.32 -5.91 -21.17
N ILE A 357 -7.03 -5.84 -20.84
CA ILE A 357 -6.51 -6.21 -19.52
C ILE A 357 -6.48 -4.98 -18.62
N SER A 358 -7.07 -5.10 -17.43
CA SER A 358 -7.27 -3.99 -16.51
C SER A 358 -6.02 -3.61 -15.69
N SER A 359 -5.07 -4.52 -15.50
CA SER A 359 -3.85 -4.26 -14.74
C SER A 359 -2.78 -5.33 -14.95
N CYS A 360 -1.54 -5.02 -14.52
CA CYS A 360 -0.47 -6.02 -14.41
C CYS A 360 -0.87 -7.20 -13.51
N PHE A 361 -1.53 -6.96 -12.38
CA PHE A 361 -2.03 -8.02 -11.50
C PHE A 361 -3.06 -8.93 -12.19
N ALA A 362 -3.93 -8.36 -13.02
CA ALA A 362 -4.88 -9.12 -13.81
C ALA A 362 -4.17 -9.97 -14.88
N ALA A 363 -3.17 -9.40 -15.56
CA ALA A 363 -2.36 -10.11 -16.55
C ALA A 363 -1.70 -11.37 -15.96
N GLU A 364 -1.07 -11.23 -14.79
CA GLU A 364 -0.44 -12.35 -14.06
C GLU A 364 -1.46 -13.41 -13.64
N ALA A 365 -2.62 -12.98 -13.12
CA ALA A 365 -3.68 -13.90 -12.74
C ALA A 365 -4.27 -14.65 -13.96
N TYR A 366 -4.41 -13.98 -15.11
CA TYR A 366 -4.81 -14.64 -16.35
C TYR A 366 -3.76 -15.63 -16.86
N ALA A 367 -2.47 -15.32 -16.74
CA ALA A 367 -1.41 -16.27 -17.10
C ALA A 367 -1.51 -17.56 -16.28
N VAL A 368 -1.86 -17.48 -14.99
CA VAL A 368 -2.18 -18.66 -14.16
C VAL A 368 -3.37 -19.45 -14.71
N VAL A 369 -4.49 -18.78 -15.04
CA VAL A 369 -5.68 -19.43 -15.61
C VAL A 369 -5.34 -20.16 -16.91
N HIS A 370 -4.59 -19.54 -17.80
CA HIS A 370 -4.17 -20.14 -19.07
C HIS A 370 -3.16 -21.28 -18.86
N GLY A 371 -2.26 -21.17 -17.88
CA GLY A 371 -1.33 -22.24 -17.52
C GLY A 371 -2.04 -23.48 -17.00
N LEU A 372 -3.05 -23.31 -16.14
CA LEU A 372 -3.90 -24.39 -15.66
C LEU A 372 -4.71 -25.04 -16.80
N ARG A 373 -5.26 -24.24 -17.73
CA ARG A 373 -5.96 -24.78 -18.90
C ARG A 373 -5.04 -25.61 -19.79
N LEU A 374 -3.86 -25.08 -20.13
CA LEU A 374 -2.88 -25.81 -20.94
C LEU A 374 -2.49 -27.14 -20.28
N ALA A 375 -2.27 -27.14 -18.97
CA ALA A 375 -1.92 -28.37 -18.26
C ALA A 375 -3.06 -29.40 -18.24
N ALA A 376 -4.31 -28.93 -18.16
CA ALA A 376 -5.48 -29.81 -18.26
C ALA A 376 -5.63 -30.38 -19.68
N ASP A 377 -5.43 -29.56 -20.71
CA ASP A 377 -5.50 -29.96 -22.13
C ASP A 377 -4.42 -31.01 -22.46
N LEU A 378 -3.23 -30.89 -21.87
CA LEU A 378 -2.13 -31.87 -21.98
C LEU A 378 -2.33 -33.11 -21.07
N GLY A 379 -3.43 -33.18 -20.32
CA GLY A 379 -3.82 -34.35 -19.54
C GLY A 379 -3.09 -34.52 -18.20
N PHE A 380 -2.35 -33.51 -17.72
CA PHE A 380 -1.63 -33.59 -16.45
C PHE A 380 -2.60 -33.61 -15.26
N ARG A 381 -2.24 -34.37 -14.22
CA ARG A 381 -3.08 -34.56 -13.01
C ARG A 381 -2.44 -34.03 -11.74
N HIS A 382 -1.11 -33.89 -11.71
CA HIS A 382 -0.34 -33.41 -10.58
C HIS A 382 0.45 -32.19 -11.03
N VAL A 383 0.09 -31.00 -10.54
CA VAL A 383 0.64 -29.73 -11.03
C VAL A 383 1.12 -28.82 -9.90
N VAL A 384 2.21 -28.09 -10.17
CA VAL A 384 2.71 -26.99 -9.35
C VAL A 384 2.72 -25.73 -10.20
N VAL A 385 1.86 -24.77 -9.90
CA VAL A 385 1.89 -23.46 -10.59
C VAL A 385 2.90 -22.57 -9.89
N GLU A 386 3.81 -21.96 -10.64
CA GLU A 386 4.86 -21.09 -10.12
C GLU A 386 4.93 -19.78 -10.93
N GLY A 387 4.91 -18.64 -10.22
CA GLY A 387 4.96 -17.32 -10.83
C GLY A 387 5.69 -16.30 -9.96
N ASP A 388 6.00 -15.14 -10.52
CA ASP A 388 6.80 -14.10 -9.87
C ASP A 388 5.99 -12.93 -9.29
N SER A 389 4.66 -13.00 -9.38
CA SER A 389 3.75 -12.11 -8.66
C SER A 389 3.39 -12.69 -7.30
N LEU A 390 4.18 -12.36 -6.26
CA LEU A 390 3.94 -12.82 -4.88
C LEU A 390 2.50 -12.54 -4.44
N SER A 391 1.98 -11.35 -4.76
CA SER A 391 0.61 -10.95 -4.43
C SER A 391 -0.46 -11.86 -5.04
N VAL A 392 -0.26 -12.33 -6.28
CA VAL A 392 -1.20 -13.22 -6.97
C VAL A 392 -1.09 -14.63 -6.38
N ILE A 393 0.15 -15.13 -6.17
CA ILE A 393 0.40 -16.45 -5.58
C ILE A 393 -0.16 -16.57 -4.16
N GLU A 394 0.06 -15.58 -3.30
CA GLU A 394 -0.51 -15.55 -1.95
C GLU A 394 -2.04 -15.53 -1.97
N LYS A 395 -2.63 -14.86 -2.97
CA LYS A 395 -4.09 -14.84 -3.15
C LYS A 395 -4.65 -16.19 -3.57
N LEU A 396 -3.99 -16.87 -4.50
CA LEU A 396 -4.39 -18.21 -4.94
C LEU A 396 -4.32 -19.23 -3.79
N LYS A 397 -3.37 -19.05 -2.85
CA LYS A 397 -3.24 -19.86 -1.64
C LYS A 397 -4.27 -19.55 -0.56
N SER A 398 -4.77 -18.32 -0.51
CA SER A 398 -5.72 -17.87 0.50
C SER A 398 -7.17 -18.04 0.01
N GLY A 399 -8.13 -17.97 0.95
CA GLY A 399 -9.55 -17.88 0.59
C GLY A 399 -9.86 -16.58 -0.15
N LEU A 400 -10.96 -16.54 -0.89
CA LEU A 400 -11.31 -15.36 -1.69
C LEU A 400 -11.64 -14.16 -0.83
N ASP A 401 -11.08 -13.03 -1.27
CA ASP A 401 -11.52 -11.70 -0.85
C ASP A 401 -12.24 -11.03 -2.03
N ASP A 402 -13.55 -10.90 -1.91
CA ASP A 402 -14.42 -10.30 -2.93
C ASP A 402 -14.10 -8.81 -3.18
N ARG A 403 -13.20 -8.18 -2.42
CA ARG A 403 -12.79 -6.78 -2.63
C ARG A 403 -11.70 -6.59 -3.68
N LEU A 404 -11.02 -7.66 -4.07
CA LEU A 404 -9.95 -7.56 -5.07
C LEU A 404 -10.50 -7.43 -6.48
N ASP A 405 -9.93 -6.55 -7.29
CA ASP A 405 -10.31 -6.40 -8.70
C ASP A 405 -10.15 -7.68 -9.52
N ILE A 406 -9.17 -8.51 -9.14
CA ILE A 406 -8.88 -9.78 -9.79
C ILE A 406 -9.60 -10.98 -9.15
N SER A 407 -10.51 -10.79 -8.19
CA SER A 407 -11.09 -11.93 -7.44
C SER A 407 -11.81 -12.93 -8.34
N ALA A 408 -12.47 -12.45 -9.40
CA ALA A 408 -13.13 -13.30 -10.40
C ALA A 408 -12.12 -14.18 -11.15
N ILE A 409 -10.95 -13.64 -11.48
CA ILE A 409 -9.85 -14.37 -12.15
C ILE A 409 -9.24 -15.39 -11.18
N VAL A 410 -9.01 -14.99 -9.93
CA VAL A 410 -8.50 -15.86 -8.87
C VAL A 410 -9.48 -17.01 -8.60
N TRP A 411 -10.79 -16.74 -8.54
CA TRP A 411 -11.83 -17.77 -8.42
C TRP A 411 -11.74 -18.77 -9.56
N ASN A 412 -11.66 -18.30 -10.80
CA ASN A 412 -11.56 -19.16 -11.98
C ASN A 412 -10.31 -20.06 -11.90
N ALA A 413 -9.15 -19.49 -11.56
CA ALA A 413 -7.94 -20.27 -11.34
C ALA A 413 -8.10 -21.32 -10.22
N GLN A 414 -8.73 -20.96 -9.10
CA GLN A 414 -8.99 -21.90 -8.01
C GLN A 414 -9.97 -23.02 -8.40
N MET A 415 -11.01 -22.72 -9.18
CA MET A 415 -11.93 -23.73 -9.70
C MET A 415 -11.24 -24.67 -10.68
N LEU A 416 -10.41 -24.14 -11.59
CA LEU A 416 -9.60 -24.96 -12.50
C LEU A 416 -8.62 -25.85 -11.72
N ALA A 417 -8.00 -25.33 -10.67
CA ALA A 417 -7.09 -26.07 -9.81
C ALA A 417 -7.75 -27.29 -9.14
N GLN A 418 -9.07 -27.25 -8.86
CA GLN A 418 -9.82 -28.37 -8.28
C GLN A 418 -10.01 -29.54 -9.24
N ASN A 419 -9.82 -29.35 -10.55
CA ASN A 419 -9.91 -30.43 -11.55
C ASN A 419 -8.67 -31.33 -11.59
N PHE A 420 -7.59 -30.93 -10.90
CA PHE A 420 -6.37 -31.71 -10.77
C PHE A 420 -6.42 -32.59 -9.51
N ARG A 421 -5.70 -33.73 -9.51
CA ARG A 421 -5.55 -34.56 -8.31
C ARG A 421 -4.76 -33.83 -7.23
N THR A 422 -3.73 -33.09 -7.64
CA THR A 422 -2.98 -32.18 -6.77
C THR A 422 -2.63 -30.92 -7.54
N CYS A 423 -2.93 -29.75 -6.96
CA CYS A 423 -2.49 -28.46 -7.47
C CYS A 423 -1.97 -27.62 -6.32
N THR A 424 -0.73 -27.13 -6.43
CA THR A 424 -0.14 -26.21 -5.46
C THR A 424 0.40 -24.97 -6.14
N PHE A 425 0.37 -23.83 -5.45
CA PHE A 425 0.92 -22.57 -5.93
C PHE A 425 2.27 -22.28 -5.27
N SER A 426 3.23 -21.77 -6.02
CA SER A 426 4.58 -21.44 -5.57
C SER A 426 4.99 -20.06 -6.07
N PHE A 427 5.76 -19.33 -5.27
CA PHE A 427 6.32 -18.05 -5.67
C PHE A 427 7.79 -18.25 -6.00
N ILE A 428 8.22 -17.69 -7.12
CA ILE A 428 9.63 -17.59 -7.49
C ILE A 428 9.95 -16.13 -7.82
N PRO A 429 10.97 -15.52 -7.22
CA PRO A 429 11.47 -14.23 -7.66
C PRO A 429 11.81 -14.22 -9.15
N ARG A 430 11.62 -13.09 -9.82
CA ARG A 430 11.74 -12.94 -11.28
C ARG A 430 13.07 -13.44 -11.88
N ASN A 431 14.16 -13.34 -11.13
CA ASN A 431 15.47 -13.87 -11.52
C ASN A 431 15.59 -15.41 -11.52
N GLY A 432 14.55 -16.12 -11.10
CA GLY A 432 14.42 -17.57 -11.23
C GLY A 432 13.38 -17.99 -12.27
N ASN A 433 12.76 -17.06 -13.01
CA ASN A 433 11.66 -17.33 -13.94
C ASN A 433 12.00 -16.94 -15.40
N PHE A 434 13.29 -16.99 -15.78
CA PHE A 434 13.76 -16.50 -17.08
C PHE A 434 13.15 -17.19 -18.31
N PRO A 435 12.98 -18.53 -18.35
CA PRO A 435 12.45 -19.20 -19.55
C PRO A 435 11.04 -18.70 -19.92
N VAL A 436 10.17 -18.53 -18.92
CA VAL A 436 8.80 -18.05 -19.17
C VAL A 436 8.76 -16.55 -19.47
N HIS A 437 9.71 -15.76 -18.93
CA HIS A 437 9.85 -14.36 -19.33
C HIS A 437 10.24 -14.21 -20.79
N ALA A 438 11.10 -15.09 -21.30
CA ALA A 438 11.39 -15.17 -22.73
C ALA A 438 10.15 -15.62 -23.52
N MET A 439 9.41 -16.63 -23.03
CA MET A 439 8.16 -17.08 -23.66
C MET A 439 7.13 -15.96 -23.78
N ALA A 440 6.98 -15.10 -22.77
CA ALA A 440 6.07 -13.96 -22.83
C ALA A 440 6.48 -12.96 -23.93
N LYS A 441 7.78 -12.81 -24.21
CA LYS A 441 8.26 -11.96 -25.32
C LYS A 441 8.02 -12.59 -26.69
N GLU A 442 7.96 -13.91 -26.79
CA GLU A 442 7.68 -14.58 -28.06
C GLU A 442 6.29 -14.23 -28.60
N SER A 443 5.34 -13.82 -27.77
CA SER A 443 4.02 -13.41 -28.25
C SER A 443 4.05 -12.17 -29.15
N PHE A 444 5.13 -11.36 -29.13
CA PHE A 444 5.30 -10.25 -30.08
C PHE A 444 5.45 -10.70 -31.52
N ASN A 445 5.92 -11.93 -31.74
CA ASN A 445 6.19 -12.47 -33.06
C ASN A 445 4.91 -13.04 -33.72
N PHE A 446 3.81 -13.12 -32.99
CA PHE A 446 2.58 -13.80 -33.43
C PHE A 446 1.34 -12.93 -33.22
N SER A 447 0.41 -13.00 -34.17
CA SER A 447 -0.89 -12.33 -34.07
C SER A 447 -1.94 -13.14 -33.30
N SER A 448 -1.75 -14.45 -33.18
CA SER A 448 -2.63 -15.38 -32.48
C SER A 448 -1.87 -16.18 -31.43
N GLU A 449 -2.59 -16.85 -30.53
CA GLU A 449 -1.96 -17.75 -29.58
C GLU A 449 -1.15 -18.86 -30.27
N ARG A 450 -0.07 -19.27 -29.62
CA ARG A 450 0.79 -20.38 -30.06
C ARG A 450 1.02 -21.33 -28.92
N VAL A 451 0.95 -22.62 -29.24
CA VAL A 451 1.16 -23.73 -28.31
C VAL A 451 2.19 -24.66 -28.93
N TRP A 452 3.14 -25.08 -28.11
CA TRP A 452 4.13 -26.10 -28.43
C TRP A 452 3.95 -27.26 -27.46
N VAL A 453 4.04 -28.48 -27.97
CA VAL A 453 3.94 -29.73 -27.20
C VAL A 453 5.28 -30.42 -27.29
N GLU A 454 5.89 -30.71 -26.15
CA GLU A 454 7.26 -31.27 -26.06
C GLU A 454 8.35 -30.43 -26.76
N GLU A 455 8.04 -29.17 -27.07
CA GLU A 455 8.91 -28.23 -27.78
C GLU A 455 8.74 -26.82 -27.18
N ALA A 456 9.68 -25.92 -27.50
CA ALA A 456 9.58 -24.48 -27.24
C ALA A 456 10.53 -23.71 -28.19
N PRO A 457 10.37 -22.38 -28.34
CA PRO A 457 11.33 -21.56 -29.08
C PRO A 457 12.76 -21.68 -28.53
N ASP A 458 13.77 -21.61 -29.41
CA ASP A 458 15.18 -21.84 -29.07
C ASP A 458 15.68 -21.01 -27.88
N ALA A 459 15.26 -19.74 -27.80
CA ALA A 459 15.61 -18.86 -26.68
C ALA A 459 15.09 -19.39 -25.33
N VAL A 460 13.89 -19.98 -25.32
CA VAL A 460 13.28 -20.57 -24.12
C VAL A 460 13.98 -21.87 -23.76
N VAL A 461 14.27 -22.73 -24.75
CA VAL A 461 15.00 -23.99 -24.54
C VAL A 461 16.39 -23.72 -23.98
N HIS A 462 17.10 -22.72 -24.50
CA HIS A 462 18.43 -22.35 -24.01
C HIS A 462 18.39 -21.89 -22.55
N LEU A 463 17.44 -21.02 -22.19
CA LEU A 463 17.29 -20.53 -20.82
C LEU A 463 16.85 -21.64 -19.85
N ALA A 464 15.99 -22.57 -20.29
CA ALA A 464 15.63 -23.74 -19.49
C ALA A 464 16.84 -24.66 -19.28
N ALA A 465 17.65 -24.89 -20.30
CA ALA A 465 18.87 -25.70 -20.19
C ALA A 465 19.92 -25.06 -19.25
N GLU A 466 19.96 -23.73 -19.14
CA GLU A 466 20.78 -23.05 -18.14
C GLU A 466 20.35 -23.42 -16.72
N ASP A 467 19.04 -23.50 -16.41
CA ASP A 467 18.55 -23.96 -15.10
C ASP A 467 19.07 -25.39 -14.80
N ARG A 468 19.02 -26.30 -15.78
CA ARG A 468 19.47 -27.71 -15.65
C ARG A 468 20.94 -27.86 -15.28
N ARG A 469 21.83 -27.15 -15.98
CA ARG A 469 23.30 -27.26 -15.81
C ARG A 469 23.80 -26.90 -14.41
N TRP A 470 22.96 -26.26 -13.59
CA TRP A 470 23.30 -25.91 -12.21
C TRP A 470 22.77 -26.91 -11.18
N ILE A 471 21.72 -27.66 -11.52
CA ILE A 471 21.16 -28.69 -10.64
C ILE A 471 22.02 -29.96 -10.71
N ASP A 472 22.52 -30.27 -11.91
CA ASP A 472 23.42 -31.39 -12.18
C ASP A 472 24.60 -30.87 -13.03
N PRO A 473 25.62 -30.25 -12.40
CA PRO A 473 26.79 -29.76 -13.12
C PRO A 473 27.55 -30.94 -13.75
N PRO A 474 28.14 -30.76 -14.93
CA PRO A 474 28.81 -31.82 -15.69
C PRO A 474 29.99 -32.48 -14.95
#